data_AF-A0A7V9BI61-F1
#
_entry.id   AF-A0A7V9BI61-F1
#
_cell.length_a   1.000
_cell.length_b   1.000
_cell.length_c   1.000
_cell.angle_alpha   90.00
_cell.angle_beta   90.00
_cell.angle_gamma   90.00
#
_symmetry.space_group_name_H-M   'P 1'
#
loop_
_entity.id
_entity.type
_entity.pdbx_description
1 polymer ?
#
loop_
_entity_poly.entity_id
_entity_poly.type
_entity_poly.pdbx_seq_one_letter_code
_entity_poly.pdbx_strand_id
1 'polypeptide(L)' 'VKGASGNILVVGHSNTVGDVIAKLGATEPVKLGDGDYDNLFVVIKGDTPVLVRLHFR' A
#
# COMPACT_ATOMS: atom_id res chain seq x y z
N VAL A 1 19.28 -10.28 -0.94
CA VAL A 1 18.08 -9.63 -0.34
C VAL A 1 17.51 -10.59 0.69
N LYS A 2 17.37 -10.18 1.95
CA LYS A 2 16.80 -11.04 3.01
C LYS A 2 15.28 -10.95 2.92
N GLY A 3 14.61 -12.07 2.61
CA GLY A 3 13.14 -12.13 2.57
C GLY A 3 12.57 -12.17 3.98
N ALA A 4 11.46 -11.49 4.21
CA ALA A 4 10.61 -11.66 5.39
C ALA A 4 9.47 -12.64 5.06
N SER A 5 9.09 -13.50 6.00
CA SER A 5 7.92 -14.37 5.90
C SER A 5 6.73 -13.75 6.64
N GLY A 6 5.51 -14.07 6.18
CA GLY A 6 4.28 -13.54 6.76
C GLY A 6 3.90 -12.15 6.24
N ASN A 7 3.07 -11.44 7.01
CA ASN A 7 2.62 -10.10 6.68
C ASN A 7 3.72 -9.08 6.94
N ILE A 8 3.92 -8.14 6.00
CA ILE A 8 4.98 -7.13 6.07
C ILE A 8 4.33 -5.76 6.17
N LEU A 9 4.72 -4.98 7.18
CA LEU A 9 4.39 -3.56 7.27
C LEU A 9 5.45 -2.75 6.54
N VAL A 10 5.01 -1.91 5.61
CA VAL A 10 5.85 -0.94 4.91
C VAL A 10 5.36 0.46 5.27
N VAL A 11 6.28 1.33 5.67
CA VAL A 11 6.00 2.75 5.96
C VAL A 11 6.69 3.60 4.91
N GLY A 12 5.96 4.50 4.28
CA GLY A 12 6.46 5.39 3.24
C GLY A 12 5.83 6.77 3.32
N HIS A 13 6.37 7.71 2.56
CA HIS A 13 5.83 9.06 2.38
C HIS A 13 4.70 9.07 1.35
N SER A 14 3.87 10.11 1.34
CA SER A 14 2.73 10.31 0.42
C SER A 14 3.11 10.11 -1.06
N ASN A 15 4.33 10.52 -1.44
CA ASN A 15 4.87 10.38 -2.80
C ASN A 15 5.47 8.98 -3.11
N THR A 16 5.54 8.06 -2.15
CA THR A 16 6.15 6.72 -2.32
C THR A 16 5.18 5.57 -2.11
N VAL A 17 4.14 5.76 -1.28
CA VAL A 17 3.16 4.71 -0.96
C VAL A 17 2.45 4.20 -2.22
N GLY A 18 2.04 5.11 -3.11
CA GLY A 18 1.38 4.73 -4.38
C GLY A 18 2.26 3.85 -5.28
N ASP A 19 3.54 4.20 -5.43
CA ASP A 19 4.49 3.44 -6.23
C ASP A 19 4.76 2.03 -5.67
N VAL A 20 4.82 1.91 -4.34
CA VAL A 20 4.98 0.60 -3.67
C VAL A 20 3.74 -0.26 -3.92
N ILE A 21 2.54 0.30 -3.75
CA ILE A 21 1.27 -0.42 -3.97
C ILE A 21 1.14 -0.90 -5.42
N ALA A 22 1.50 -0.04 -6.39
CA ALA A 22 1.50 -0.40 -7.81
C ALA A 22 2.49 -1.54 -8.11
N LYS A 23 3.69 -1.49 -7.55
CA LYS A 23 4.71 -2.57 -7.69
C LYS A 23 4.29 -3.88 -7.03
N LEU A 24 3.35 -3.83 -6.07
CA LEU A 24 2.75 -5.03 -5.46
C LEU A 24 1.56 -5.57 -6.26
N GLY A 25 1.24 -4.96 -7.40
CA GLY A 25 0.28 -5.47 -8.39
C GLY A 25 -1.12 -4.86 -8.31
N ALA A 26 -1.33 -3.81 -7.51
CA ALA A 26 -2.57 -3.07 -7.55
C ALA A 26 -2.68 -2.29 -8.88
N THR A 27 -3.84 -2.35 -9.51
CA THR A 27 -4.10 -1.70 -10.82
C THR A 27 -4.64 -0.29 -10.67
N GLU A 28 -5.28 0.03 -9.53
CA GLU A 28 -5.82 1.35 -9.26
C GLU A 28 -4.72 2.29 -8.72
N PRO A 29 -4.57 3.50 -9.32
CA PRO A 29 -3.57 4.45 -8.86
C PRO A 29 -3.96 5.05 -7.50
N VAL A 30 -3.06 4.94 -6.53
CA VAL A 30 -3.19 5.60 -5.22
C VAL A 30 -2.41 6.90 -5.23
N LYS A 31 -3.11 8.02 -5.02
CA LYS A 31 -2.52 9.35 -4.82
C LYS A 31 -2.85 9.85 -3.43
N LEU A 32 -1.83 10.33 -2.71
CA LEU A 32 -1.96 10.89 -1.37
C LEU A 32 -1.43 12.33 -1.39
N GLY A 33 -2.15 13.23 -0.74
CA GLY A 33 -1.71 14.59 -0.43
C GLY A 33 -1.14 14.70 0.98
N ASP A 34 -0.74 15.92 1.34
CA ASP A 34 -0.08 16.20 2.64
C ASP A 34 -0.98 15.96 3.86
N GLY A 35 -2.30 15.92 3.70
CA GLY A 35 -3.23 15.67 4.80
C GLY A 35 -3.60 14.20 5.04
N ASP A 36 -3.18 13.28 4.17
CA ASP A 36 -3.70 11.90 4.10
C ASP A 36 -2.97 10.93 5.07
N TYR A 37 -2.53 11.40 6.24
CA TYR A 37 -1.72 10.61 7.17
C TYR A 37 -2.45 9.43 7.82
N ASP A 38 -3.77 9.43 7.79
CA ASP A 38 -4.66 8.46 8.43
C ASP A 38 -5.04 7.26 7.54
N ASN A 39 -4.32 7.09 6.42
CA ASN A 39 -4.56 6.03 5.47
C ASN A 39 -3.69 4.81 5.74
N LEU A 40 -4.33 3.64 5.87
CA LEU A 40 -3.67 2.34 5.88
C LEU A 40 -4.13 1.53 4.66
N PHE A 41 -3.18 1.09 3.85
CA PHE A 41 -3.42 0.26 2.68
C PHE A 41 -3.02 -1.18 2.95
N VAL A 42 -3.92 -2.13 2.70
CA VAL A 42 -3.63 -3.56 2.78
C VAL A 42 -3.66 -4.14 1.38
N VAL A 43 -2.51 -4.64 0.92
CA VAL A 43 -2.39 -5.35 -0.35
C VAL A 43 -2.46 -6.85 -0.07
N ILE A 44 -3.55 -7.47 -0.50
CA ILE A 44 -3.74 -8.92 -0.40
C ILE A 44 -3.26 -9.53 -1.72
N LYS A 45 -2.19 -10.33 -1.66
CA LYS A 45 -1.61 -10.97 -2.84
C LYS A 45 -2.39 -12.23 -3.22
N GLY A 46 -2.57 -12.43 -4.52
CA GLY A 46 -3.20 -13.59 -5.16
C GLY A 46 -3.07 -13.47 -6.68
N ASP A 47 -3.79 -14.29 -7.45
CA ASP A 47 -3.80 -14.21 -8.93
C ASP A 47 -4.30 -12.84 -9.42
N THR A 48 -5.21 -12.24 -8.67
CA THR A 48 -5.63 -10.83 -8.82
C THR A 48 -5.45 -10.15 -7.46
N PRO A 49 -4.45 -9.27 -7.31
CA PRO A 49 -4.23 -8.53 -6.06
C PRO A 49 -5.44 -7.66 -5.69
N VAL A 50 -5.78 -7.65 -4.41
CA VAL A 50 -6.86 -6.82 -3.86
C VAL A 50 -6.25 -5.72 -3.00
N LEU A 51 -6.70 -4.48 -3.21
CA LEU A 51 -6.31 -3.33 -2.42
C LEU A 51 -7.46 -2.93 -1.49
N VAL A 52 -7.22 -2.94 -0.18
CA VAL A 52 -8.14 -2.41 0.82
C VAL A 52 -7.58 -1.10 1.36
N ARG A 53 -8.38 -0.03 1.34
CA ARG A 53 -8.06 1.26 1.95
C ARG A 53 -8.86 1.42 3.23
N LEU A 54 -8.15 1.57 4.35
CA LEU A 54 -8.71 1.92 5.66
C LEU A 54 -8.34 3.38 5.94
N HIS A 55 -9.31 4.17 6.43
CA HIS A 55 -9.16 5.60 6.66
C HIS A 55 -9.67 5.95 8.07
N PHE A 56 -8.79 6.46 8.91
CA PHE A 56 -9.01 6.60 10.35
C PHE A 56 -8.97 8.06 10.80
N ARG A 57 -10.13 8.72 10.77
CA ARG A 57 -10.27 10.10 11.28
C ARG A 57 -9.88 10.26 12.74
#